data_AF-A0A0C2D401-F1
#
_entry.id   AF-A0A0C2D401-F1
#
_cell.length_a   1.000
_cell.length_b   1.000
_cell.length_c   1.000
_cell.angle_alpha   90.00
_cell.angle_beta   90.00
_cell.angle_gamma   90.00
#
_symmetry.space_group_name_H-M   'P 1'
#
loop_
_entity.id
_entity.type
_entity.pdbx_description
1 polymer ?
#
loop_
_entity_poly.entity_id
_entity_poly.type
_entity_poly.pdbx_seq_one_letter_code
_entity_poly.pdbx_strand_id
1 'polypeptide(L)'
;MSTLFVEYELGVRDVRRELLDLVAGRPECDHELAMQLLEILFETLEALWTDATSDEGMATTMDKADNSSSFGAHVKRLREVRRMTQEELAARSGLAADTIRRLEHQDFSPSLRTLRKVCKGLGLSVAAMFVTFELEGVPEDVARITGLLIGRSAVELGLLERVLAALIEELEHRGSSARADESPSANPR
;
A
#
# COMPACT_ATOMS: atom_id res chain seq x y z
N MET A 1 5.66 48.54 23.63
CA MET A 1 6.48 47.89 22.60
C MET A 1 6.11 46.42 22.62
N SER A 2 5.35 46.00 21.62
CA SER A 2 4.61 44.73 21.60
C SER A 2 5.53 43.50 21.59
N THR A 3 5.13 42.47 22.33
CA THR A 3 5.66 41.10 22.28
C THR A 3 5.68 40.51 20.87
N LEU A 4 4.83 41.01 19.97
CA LEU A 4 4.82 40.75 18.52
C LEU A 4 6.13 41.09 17.79
N PHE A 5 7.02 41.91 18.38
CA PHE A 5 8.30 42.26 17.76
C PHE A 5 9.46 41.38 18.24
N VAL A 6 9.29 40.64 19.35
CA VAL A 6 10.35 39.80 19.94
C VAL A 6 10.37 38.38 19.32
N GLU A 7 9.28 37.95 18.71
CA GLU A 7 9.24 36.70 17.93
C GLU A 7 9.97 36.80 16.58
N TYR A 8 10.38 38.00 16.14
CA TYR A 8 10.95 38.24 14.82
C TYR A 8 12.43 37.83 14.67
N GLU A 9 13.14 37.52 15.76
CA GLU A 9 14.61 37.26 15.74
C GLU A 9 15.04 35.81 16.01
N LEU A 10 14.12 34.89 16.29
CA LEU A 10 14.45 33.47 16.32
C LEU A 10 13.95 32.89 15.00
N GLY A 11 14.84 32.41 14.15
CA GLY A 11 14.58 31.80 12.83
C GLY A 11 13.72 30.52 12.84
N VAL A 12 12.72 30.46 13.72
CA VAL A 12 11.56 29.58 13.64
C VAL A 12 10.79 30.04 12.43
N ARG A 13 10.80 29.24 11.37
CA ARG A 13 9.86 29.41 10.26
C ARG A 13 8.45 29.43 10.84
N ASP A 14 7.79 30.58 10.78
CA ASP A 14 6.39 30.68 11.19
C ASP A 14 5.56 29.97 10.11
N VAL A 15 5.33 28.66 10.31
CA VAL A 15 4.59 27.80 9.39
C VAL A 15 3.22 28.38 9.06
N ARG A 16 2.60 29.12 10.00
CA ARG A 16 1.33 29.81 9.76
C ARG A 16 1.50 30.90 8.70
N ARG A 17 2.59 31.66 8.75
CA ARG A 17 2.91 32.69 7.76
C ARG A 17 3.25 32.09 6.41
N GLU A 18 4.04 31.02 6.37
CA GLU A 18 4.37 30.32 5.12
C GLU A 18 3.12 29.75 4.43
N LEU A 19 2.16 29.19 5.20
CA LEU A 19 0.87 28.74 4.66
C LEU A 19 0.04 29.89 4.10
N LEU A 20 -0.02 31.02 4.80
CA LEU A 20 -0.71 32.22 4.31
C LEU A 20 -0.07 32.72 3.01
N ASP A 21 1.26 32.80 2.96
CA ASP A 21 2.00 33.24 1.77
C ASP A 21 1.83 32.28 0.59
N LEU A 22 1.75 30.96 0.85
CA LEU A 22 1.52 29.93 -0.17
C LEU A 22 0.17 30.08 -0.88
N VAL A 23 -0.84 30.54 -0.14
CA VAL A 23 -2.24 30.59 -0.57
C VAL A 23 -2.63 31.99 -1.10
N ALA A 24 -2.02 33.06 -0.58
CA ALA A 24 -2.38 34.46 -0.84
C ALA A 24 -2.37 34.91 -2.33
N GLY A 25 -1.74 34.16 -3.23
CA GLY A 25 -1.68 34.47 -4.67
C GLY A 25 -2.51 33.54 -5.57
N ARG A 26 -3.33 32.66 -5.00
CA ARG A 26 -4.06 31.62 -5.73
C ARG A 26 -5.49 32.05 -6.09
N PRO A 27 -6.15 31.42 -7.07
CA PRO A 27 -7.58 31.63 -7.30
C PRO A 27 -8.43 31.03 -6.17
N GLU A 28 -9.63 31.56 -5.94
CA GLU A 28 -10.55 31.11 -4.86
C GLU A 28 -10.84 29.59 -4.91
N CYS A 29 -10.95 29.01 -6.11
CA CYS A 29 -11.13 27.57 -6.27
C CYS A 29 -9.97 26.73 -5.71
N ASP A 30 -8.74 27.24 -5.77
CA ASP A 30 -7.56 26.56 -5.21
C ASP A 30 -7.56 26.67 -3.68
N HIS A 31 -8.11 27.76 -3.13
CA HIS A 31 -8.28 27.91 -1.68
C HIS A 31 -9.29 26.90 -1.13
N GLU A 32 -10.44 26.77 -1.80
CA GLU A 32 -11.48 25.81 -1.41
C GLU A 32 -10.96 24.37 -1.46
N LEU A 33 -10.26 24.01 -2.54
CA LEU A 33 -9.63 22.69 -2.67
C LEU A 33 -8.57 22.46 -1.58
N ALA A 34 -7.71 23.46 -1.33
CA ALA A 34 -6.69 23.35 -0.29
C ALA A 34 -7.30 23.14 1.10
N MET A 35 -8.38 23.86 1.41
CA MET A 35 -9.07 23.72 2.69
C MET A 35 -9.68 22.33 2.83
N GLN A 36 -10.39 21.84 1.81
CA GLN A 36 -10.98 20.49 1.82
C GLN A 36 -9.92 19.40 2.00
N LEU A 37 -8.78 19.52 1.31
CA LEU A 37 -7.69 18.56 1.43
C LEU A 37 -7.05 18.57 2.82
N LEU A 38 -6.87 19.76 3.42
CA LEU A 38 -6.31 19.88 4.76
C LEU A 38 -7.27 19.34 5.84
N GLU A 39 -8.56 19.61 5.71
CA GLU A 39 -9.59 19.06 6.61
C GLU A 39 -9.57 17.53 6.59
N ILE A 40 -9.66 16.92 5.39
CA ILE A 40 -9.61 15.47 5.23
C ILE A 40 -8.31 14.89 5.79
N LEU A 41 -7.18 15.54 5.50
CA LEU A 41 -5.86 15.09 5.95
C LEU A 41 -5.78 15.07 7.47
N PHE A 42 -6.16 16.15 8.15
CA PHE A 42 -6.05 16.23 9.60
C PHE A 42 -7.02 15.27 10.30
N GLU A 43 -8.26 15.17 9.84
CA GLU A 43 -9.21 14.18 10.37
C GLU A 43 -8.67 12.74 10.25
N THR A 44 -8.08 12.41 9.10
CA THR A 44 -7.51 11.07 8.86
C THR A 44 -6.28 10.82 9.73
N LEU A 45 -5.38 11.81 9.88
CA LEU A 45 -4.18 11.69 10.70
C LEU A 45 -4.49 11.52 12.18
N GLU A 46 -5.48 12.25 12.70
CA GLU A 46 -5.93 12.10 14.08
C GLU A 46 -6.49 10.70 14.32
N ALA A 47 -7.36 10.21 13.43
CA ALA A 47 -7.93 8.86 13.53
C ALA A 47 -6.86 7.76 13.55
N LEU A 48 -5.82 7.88 12.70
CA LEU A 48 -4.72 6.92 12.61
C LEU A 48 -3.90 6.79 13.91
N TRP A 49 -3.75 7.89 14.67
CA TRP A 49 -2.96 7.91 15.90
C TRP A 49 -3.77 7.69 17.18
N THR A 50 -5.09 7.88 17.12
CA THR A 50 -5.99 7.54 18.24
C THR A 50 -6.08 6.02 18.44
N ASP A 51 -6.03 5.24 17.35
CA ASP A 51 -5.99 3.77 17.38
C ASP A 51 -4.60 3.24 17.81
N ALA A 52 -3.51 3.90 17.38
CA ALA A 52 -2.14 3.46 17.68
C ALA A 52 -1.72 3.67 19.16
N THR A 53 -2.38 4.59 19.87
CA THR A 53 -2.07 4.92 21.27
C THR A 53 -2.98 4.23 22.29
N SER A 54 -3.96 3.46 21.83
CA SER A 54 -5.00 2.83 22.68
C SER A 54 -4.74 1.35 23.03
N ASP A 55 -3.57 0.77 22.72
CA ASP A 55 -3.34 -0.66 22.97
C ASP A 55 -1.93 -1.03 23.51
N GLU A 56 -1.69 -0.74 24.80
CA GLU A 56 -0.90 -1.65 25.65
C GLU A 56 -1.84 -2.78 26.12
N GLY A 57 -2.14 -3.76 25.27
CA GLY A 57 -3.13 -4.75 25.72
C GLY A 57 -3.68 -5.78 24.75
N MET A 58 -3.15 -5.97 23.55
CA MET A 58 -3.60 -7.11 22.75
C MET A 58 -2.44 -7.87 22.11
N ALA A 59 -1.90 -8.80 22.90
CA ALA A 59 -1.38 -10.05 22.37
C ALA A 59 -2.53 -10.83 21.69
N THR A 60 -2.91 -10.41 20.49
CA THR A 60 -3.68 -11.25 19.57
C THR A 60 -2.71 -11.83 18.57
N THR A 61 -2.34 -13.08 18.88
CA THR A 61 -2.07 -14.15 17.93
C THR A 61 -1.50 -13.69 16.60
N MET A 62 -0.18 -13.83 16.50
CA MET A 62 0.46 -14.20 15.24
C MET A 62 0.00 -15.64 14.87
N ASP A 63 -1.31 -15.80 14.64
CA ASP A 63 -1.85 -16.96 13.98
C ASP A 63 -1.67 -16.70 12.49
N LYS A 64 -0.83 -17.53 11.89
CA LYS A 64 -0.51 -17.66 10.46
C LYS A 64 -1.16 -16.58 9.59
N ALA A 65 -0.33 -15.72 9.01
CA ALA A 65 -0.61 -15.16 7.69
C ALA A 65 -1.08 -16.34 6.82
N ASP A 66 -2.39 -16.40 6.63
CA ASP A 66 -3.05 -17.45 5.90
C ASP A 66 -2.42 -17.44 4.51
N ASN A 67 -1.91 -18.59 4.08
CA ASN A 67 -1.15 -18.76 2.84
C ASN A 67 -2.11 -18.71 1.62
N SER A 68 -3.04 -17.76 1.64
CA SER A 68 -4.20 -17.64 0.76
C SER A 68 -4.04 -16.55 -0.31
N SER A 69 -2.99 -15.71 -0.24
CA SER A 69 -2.64 -14.68 -1.26
C SER A 69 -1.45 -15.06 -2.16
N SER A 70 -0.96 -16.28 -2.03
CA SER A 70 0.26 -16.73 -2.70
C SER A 70 -0.04 -17.16 -4.14
N PHE A 71 0.81 -16.78 -5.11
CA PHE A 71 0.62 -17.13 -6.53
C PHE A 71 0.46 -18.66 -6.75
N GLY A 72 1.23 -19.46 -6.01
CA GLY A 72 1.13 -20.92 -6.04
C GLY A 72 -0.21 -21.42 -5.50
N ALA A 73 -0.69 -20.81 -4.40
CA ALA A 73 -2.00 -21.11 -3.83
C ALA A 73 -3.14 -20.75 -4.80
N HIS A 74 -3.01 -19.65 -5.56
CA HIS A 74 -3.96 -19.27 -6.61
C HIS A 74 -4.03 -20.30 -7.74
N VAL A 75 -2.86 -20.73 -8.24
CA VAL A 75 -2.79 -21.80 -9.25
C VAL A 75 -3.44 -23.09 -8.75
N LYS A 76 -3.18 -23.46 -7.50
CA LYS A 76 -3.80 -24.61 -6.83
C LYS A 76 -5.33 -24.47 -6.77
N ARG A 77 -5.84 -23.30 -6.35
CA ARG A 77 -7.28 -23.02 -6.28
C ARG A 77 -7.95 -23.13 -7.65
N LEU A 78 -7.35 -22.51 -8.68
CA LEU A 78 -7.84 -22.59 -10.06
C LEU A 78 -7.86 -24.02 -10.59
N ARG A 79 -6.88 -24.85 -10.19
CA ARG A 79 -6.83 -26.29 -10.51
C ARG A 79 -7.97 -27.04 -9.82
N GLU A 80 -8.18 -26.80 -8.54
CA GLU A 80 -9.19 -27.48 -7.71
C GLU A 80 -10.62 -27.12 -8.11
N VAL A 81 -10.91 -25.86 -8.44
CA VAL A 81 -12.22 -25.44 -9.00
C VAL A 81 -12.51 -26.16 -10.33
N ARG A 82 -11.46 -26.49 -11.09
CA ARG A 82 -11.56 -27.29 -12.33
C ARG A 82 -11.56 -28.79 -12.10
N ARG A 83 -11.54 -29.24 -10.84
CA ARG A 83 -11.51 -30.65 -10.41
C ARG A 83 -10.37 -31.45 -11.02
N MET A 84 -9.21 -30.83 -11.17
CA MET A 84 -8.02 -31.47 -11.71
C MET A 84 -7.07 -31.93 -10.61
N THR A 85 -6.40 -33.06 -10.78
CA THR A 85 -5.21 -33.42 -9.98
C THR A 85 -3.97 -32.66 -10.47
N GLN A 86 -2.89 -32.65 -9.66
CA GLN A 86 -1.63 -32.03 -10.07
C GLN A 86 -1.05 -32.70 -11.33
N GLU A 87 -1.20 -34.02 -11.44
CA GLU A 87 -0.79 -34.82 -12.61
C GLU A 87 -1.58 -34.43 -13.86
N GLU A 88 -2.89 -34.22 -13.73
CA GLU A 88 -3.75 -33.81 -14.84
C GLU A 88 -3.42 -32.40 -15.32
N LEU A 89 -3.19 -31.46 -14.40
CA LEU A 89 -2.73 -30.12 -14.76
C LEU A 89 -1.35 -30.18 -15.45
N ALA A 90 -0.44 -31.00 -14.93
CA ALA A 90 0.89 -31.18 -15.51
C ALA A 90 0.82 -31.72 -16.94
N ALA A 91 0.03 -32.77 -17.16
CA ALA A 91 -0.21 -33.38 -18.47
C ALA A 91 -0.79 -32.35 -19.46
N ARG A 92 -1.83 -31.61 -19.05
CA ARG A 92 -2.45 -30.56 -19.87
C ARG A 92 -1.52 -29.38 -20.17
N SER A 93 -0.60 -29.09 -19.26
CA SER A 93 0.38 -28.01 -19.40
C SER A 93 1.63 -28.44 -20.19
N GLY A 94 1.85 -29.74 -20.42
CA GLY A 94 3.10 -30.25 -20.96
C GLY A 94 4.30 -29.94 -20.04
N LEU A 95 4.10 -30.16 -18.75
CA LEU A 95 5.07 -29.97 -17.66
C LEU A 95 5.17 -31.26 -16.84
N ALA A 96 6.25 -31.41 -16.06
CA ALA A 96 6.36 -32.51 -15.10
C ALA A 96 5.44 -32.26 -13.89
N ALA A 97 4.87 -33.32 -13.31
CA ALA A 97 4.03 -33.21 -12.11
C ALA A 97 4.76 -32.54 -10.94
N ASP A 98 6.07 -32.81 -10.81
CA ASP A 98 6.94 -32.15 -9.83
C ASP A 98 7.00 -30.62 -10.02
N THR A 99 6.98 -30.14 -11.27
CA THR A 99 6.96 -28.69 -11.56
C THR A 99 5.66 -28.04 -11.08
N ILE A 100 4.51 -28.70 -11.25
CA ILE A 100 3.22 -28.20 -10.75
C ILE A 100 3.19 -28.22 -9.23
N ARG A 101 3.65 -29.31 -8.61
CA ARG A 101 3.73 -29.42 -7.15
C ARG A 101 4.56 -28.30 -6.54
N ARG A 102 5.79 -28.12 -7.03
CA ARG A 102 6.70 -27.08 -6.58
C ARG A 102 6.16 -25.67 -6.82
N LEU A 103 5.45 -25.46 -7.92
CA LEU A 103 4.79 -24.18 -8.22
C LEU A 103 3.69 -23.89 -7.19
N GLU A 104 2.82 -24.87 -6.90
CA GLU A 104 1.72 -24.72 -5.95
C GLU A 104 2.20 -24.52 -4.51
N HIS A 105 3.38 -25.05 -4.16
CA HIS A 105 4.04 -24.84 -2.88
C HIS A 105 4.95 -23.60 -2.81
N GLN A 106 5.06 -22.83 -3.90
CA GLN A 106 5.95 -21.66 -4.03
C GLN A 106 7.45 -21.95 -3.87
N ASP A 107 7.89 -23.15 -4.22
CA ASP A 107 9.30 -23.53 -4.12
C ASP A 107 10.18 -22.84 -5.19
N PHE A 108 9.58 -22.11 -6.14
CA PHE A 108 10.29 -21.30 -7.14
C PHE A 108 9.39 -20.28 -7.85
N SER A 109 10.01 -19.28 -8.47
CA SER A 109 9.34 -18.34 -9.38
C SER A 109 9.33 -18.89 -10.81
N PRO A 110 8.18 -19.14 -11.44
CA PRO A 110 8.11 -19.72 -12.78
C PRO A 110 8.51 -18.71 -13.86
N SER A 111 9.25 -19.19 -14.87
CA SER A 111 9.46 -18.39 -16.08
C SER A 111 8.13 -18.08 -16.80
N LEU A 112 8.08 -16.99 -17.57
CA LEU A 112 6.91 -16.67 -18.41
C LEU A 112 6.52 -17.81 -19.36
N ARG A 113 7.50 -18.61 -19.82
CA ARG A 113 7.25 -19.81 -20.61
C ARG A 113 6.51 -20.89 -19.82
N THR A 114 6.94 -21.15 -18.59
CA THR A 114 6.29 -22.09 -17.67
C THR A 114 4.88 -21.60 -17.33
N LEU A 115 4.73 -20.31 -17.07
CA LEU A 115 3.46 -19.67 -16.77
C LEU A 115 2.44 -19.84 -17.89
N ARG A 116 2.82 -19.56 -19.15
CA ARG A 116 1.96 -19.77 -20.32
C ARG A 116 1.51 -21.22 -20.47
N LYS A 117 2.38 -22.17 -20.16
CA LYS A 117 2.06 -23.60 -20.17
C LYS A 117 1.01 -23.95 -19.12
N VAL A 118 1.16 -23.44 -17.89
CA VAL A 118 0.19 -23.63 -16.80
C VAL A 118 -1.16 -22.99 -17.15
N CYS A 119 -1.16 -21.74 -17.63
CA CYS A 119 -2.38 -21.07 -18.09
C CYS A 119 -3.08 -21.89 -19.19
N LYS A 120 -2.32 -22.41 -20.16
CA LYS A 120 -2.86 -23.31 -21.20
C LYS A 120 -3.50 -24.56 -20.58
N GLY A 121 -2.85 -25.19 -19.59
CA GLY A 121 -3.42 -26.36 -18.90
C GLY A 121 -4.71 -26.06 -18.14
N LEU A 122 -4.80 -24.87 -17.55
CA LEU A 122 -5.99 -24.34 -16.87
C LEU A 122 -7.07 -23.82 -17.84
N GLY A 123 -6.77 -23.71 -19.14
CA GLY A 123 -7.70 -23.11 -20.12
C GLY A 123 -7.92 -21.61 -19.90
N LEU A 124 -6.89 -20.88 -19.45
CA LEU A 124 -6.91 -19.44 -19.20
C LEU A 124 -5.89 -18.72 -20.08
N SER A 125 -6.16 -17.44 -20.37
CA SER A 125 -5.11 -16.54 -20.85
C SER A 125 -4.22 -16.12 -19.67
N VAL A 126 -2.99 -15.67 -19.97
CA VAL A 126 -2.10 -15.12 -18.93
C VAL A 126 -2.73 -13.90 -18.27
N ALA A 127 -3.38 -13.03 -19.06
CA ALA A 127 -4.09 -11.85 -18.53
C ALA A 127 -5.24 -12.25 -17.58
N ALA A 128 -6.08 -13.22 -17.94
CA ALA A 128 -7.17 -13.67 -17.07
C ALA A 128 -6.66 -14.30 -15.77
N MET A 129 -5.52 -14.99 -15.83
CA MET A 129 -4.87 -15.56 -14.67
C MET A 129 -4.37 -14.46 -13.70
N PHE A 130 -3.78 -13.38 -14.22
CA PHE A 130 -3.39 -12.24 -13.40
C PHE A 130 -4.58 -11.43 -12.89
N VAL A 131 -5.60 -11.18 -13.69
CA VAL A 131 -6.82 -10.48 -13.21
C VAL A 131 -7.47 -11.26 -12.06
N THR A 132 -7.59 -12.58 -12.18
CA THR A 132 -8.11 -13.41 -11.08
C THR A 132 -7.19 -13.47 -9.86
N PHE A 133 -5.88 -13.32 -10.05
CA PHE A 133 -4.90 -13.27 -8.97
C PHE A 133 -4.87 -11.91 -8.27
N GLU A 134 -4.97 -10.82 -9.03
CA GLU A 134 -4.99 -9.44 -8.52
C GLU A 134 -6.27 -9.17 -7.72
N LEU A 135 -7.37 -9.84 -8.05
CA LEU A 135 -8.58 -9.88 -7.23
C LEU A 135 -8.38 -10.61 -5.88
N GLU A 136 -7.32 -11.40 -5.72
CA GLU A 136 -6.97 -12.14 -4.51
C GLU A 136 -5.55 -11.80 -4.05
N GLY A 137 -5.35 -10.61 -3.46
CA GLY A 137 -4.08 -10.27 -2.81
C GLY A 137 -3.65 -8.81 -2.93
N VAL A 138 -4.32 -8.02 -3.78
CA VAL A 138 -4.22 -6.56 -3.71
C VAL A 138 -5.13 -6.11 -2.56
N PRO A 139 -4.62 -5.41 -1.53
CA PRO A 139 -5.48 -4.83 -0.51
C PRO A 139 -6.58 -4.01 -1.19
N GLU A 140 -7.82 -4.11 -0.71
CA GLU A 140 -8.98 -3.42 -1.30
C GLU A 140 -8.68 -1.93 -1.54
N ASP A 141 -7.93 -1.32 -0.62
CA ASP A 141 -7.46 0.06 -0.69
C ASP A 141 -6.59 0.34 -1.91
N VAL A 142 -5.64 -0.54 -2.22
CA VAL A 142 -4.74 -0.41 -3.38
C VAL A 142 -5.51 -0.56 -4.68
N ALA A 143 -6.45 -1.50 -4.75
CA ALA A 143 -7.31 -1.68 -5.91
C ALA A 143 -8.22 -0.46 -6.13
N ARG A 144 -8.79 0.08 -5.05
CA ARG A 144 -9.61 1.30 -5.06
C ARG A 144 -8.81 2.53 -5.52
N ILE A 145 -7.61 2.75 -4.99
CA ILE A 145 -6.71 3.83 -5.42
C ILE A 145 -6.40 3.67 -6.91
N THR A 146 -5.99 2.48 -7.34
CA THR A 146 -5.70 2.19 -8.76
C THR A 146 -6.90 2.52 -9.65
N GLY A 147 -8.12 2.17 -9.22
CA GLY A 147 -9.36 2.52 -9.91
C GLY A 147 -9.58 4.03 -10.09
N LEU A 148 -9.22 4.85 -9.10
CA LEU A 148 -9.33 6.32 -9.18
C LEU A 148 -8.35 6.95 -10.18
N LEU A 149 -7.20 6.28 -10.39
CA LEU A 149 -6.13 6.72 -11.29
C LEU A 149 -6.41 6.37 -12.76
N ILE A 150 -7.20 5.32 -13.02
CA ILE A 150 -7.53 4.90 -14.39
C ILE A 150 -8.30 6.01 -15.12
N GLY A 151 -7.82 6.38 -16.32
CA GLY A 151 -8.47 7.36 -17.19
C GLY A 151 -8.14 8.83 -16.89
N ARG A 152 -7.26 9.10 -15.93
CA ARG A 152 -6.74 10.45 -15.65
C ARG A 152 -5.70 10.88 -16.69
N SER A 153 -5.60 12.18 -16.91
CA SER A 153 -4.60 12.76 -17.80
C SER A 153 -3.18 12.60 -17.23
N ALA A 154 -2.16 12.63 -18.09
CA ALA A 154 -0.77 12.54 -17.66
C ALA A 154 -0.36 13.66 -16.68
N VAL A 155 -0.96 14.84 -16.82
CA VAL A 155 -0.70 15.98 -15.92
C VAL A 155 -1.28 15.72 -14.52
N GLU A 156 -2.52 15.23 -14.45
CA GLU A 156 -3.16 14.86 -13.18
C GLU A 156 -2.40 13.72 -12.49
N LEU A 157 -1.99 12.68 -13.24
CA LEU A 157 -1.22 11.57 -12.69
C LEU A 157 0.13 12.04 -12.12
N GLY A 158 0.83 12.94 -12.80
CA GLY A 158 2.09 13.50 -12.30
C GLY A 158 1.92 14.36 -11.03
N LEU A 159 0.80 15.07 -10.89
CA LEU A 159 0.48 15.77 -9.64
C LEU A 159 0.19 14.79 -8.50
N LEU A 160 -0.66 13.79 -8.75
CA LEU A 160 -1.06 12.78 -7.77
C LEU A 160 0.13 11.97 -7.27
N GLU A 161 1.02 11.56 -8.17
CA GLU A 161 2.27 10.86 -7.81
C GLU A 161 3.11 11.69 -6.84
N ARG A 162 3.31 12.99 -7.12
CA ARG A 162 4.10 13.89 -6.27
C ARG A 162 3.49 14.08 -4.89
N VAL A 163 2.18 14.26 -4.81
CA VAL A 163 1.47 14.43 -3.54
C VAL A 163 1.52 13.14 -2.71
N LEU A 164 1.23 11.99 -3.33
CA LEU A 164 1.27 10.69 -2.65
C LEU A 164 2.68 10.37 -2.14
N ALA A 165 3.71 10.60 -2.94
CA ALA A 165 5.10 10.37 -2.53
C ALA A 165 5.48 11.23 -1.30
N ALA A 166 5.13 12.52 -1.32
CA ALA A 166 5.40 13.41 -0.19
C ALA A 166 4.66 12.99 1.09
N LEU A 167 3.41 12.54 0.97
CA LEU A 167 2.63 12.05 2.11
C LEU A 167 3.22 10.76 2.71
N ILE A 168 3.63 9.81 1.87
CA ILE A 168 4.23 8.55 2.32
C ILE A 168 5.54 8.83 3.08
N GLU A 169 6.43 9.66 2.52
CA GLU A 169 7.70 10.03 3.14
C GLU A 169 7.49 10.67 4.53
N GLU A 170 6.53 11.59 4.65
CA GLU A 170 6.22 12.25 5.92
C GLU A 170 5.64 11.27 6.96
N LEU A 171 4.77 10.34 6.55
CA LEU A 171 4.20 9.31 7.44
C LEU A 171 5.29 8.36 7.96
N GLU A 172 6.21 7.93 7.11
CA GLU A 172 7.34 7.06 7.48
C GLU A 172 8.29 7.77 8.46
N HIS A 173 8.55 9.06 8.23
CA HIS A 173 9.37 9.89 9.12
C HIS A 173 8.74 10.01 10.51
N ARG A 174 7.43 10.29 10.59
CA ARG A 174 6.69 10.39 11.86
C ARG A 174 6.65 9.08 12.64
N GLY A 175 6.42 7.97 11.96
CA GLY A 175 6.45 6.64 12.59
C GLY A 175 7.82 6.27 13.17
N SER A 176 8.90 6.75 12.55
CA SER A 176 10.28 6.55 13.04
C SER A 176 10.60 7.44 14.23
N SER A 177 10.12 8.70 14.23
CA SER A 177 10.36 9.66 15.31
C SER A 177 9.61 9.30 16.60
N ALA A 178 8.38 8.78 16.50
CA ALA A 178 7.62 8.35 17.67
C ALA A 178 8.24 7.14 18.39
N ARG A 179 8.82 6.19 17.65
CA ARG A 179 9.54 5.03 18.23
C ARG A 179 10.86 5.40 18.91
N ALA A 180 11.47 6.53 18.54
CA ALA A 180 12.74 6.98 19.12
C ALA A 180 12.55 7.60 20.52
N ASP A 181 11.39 8.21 20.79
CA ASP A 181 11.06 8.84 22.09
C ASP A 181 10.73 7.80 23.20
N GLU A 182 10.53 6.53 22.84
CA GLU A 182 10.21 5.43 23.77
C GLU A 182 11.43 4.61 24.25
N SER A 183 12.66 4.96 23.85
CA SER A 183 13.86 4.26 24.34
C SER A 183 14.07 4.57 25.83
N PRO A 184 14.03 3.57 26.74
CA PRO A 184 14.02 3.83 28.17
C PRO A 184 15.35 4.45 28.60
N SER A 185 15.25 5.62 29.20
CA SER A 185 16.28 6.28 30.01
C SER A 185 17.08 5.23 30.78
N ALA A 186 18.30 4.95 30.30
CA ALA A 186 19.22 4.05 30.96
C ALA A 186 19.48 4.58 32.38
N ASN A 187 18.99 3.83 33.37
CA ASN A 187 19.13 4.14 34.78
C ASN A 187 20.62 4.20 35.15
N PRO A 188 21.18 5.34 35.61
CA PRO A 188 22.56 5.37 36.07
C PRO A 188 22.65 4.69 37.43
N ARG A 189 23.71 3.88 37.60
CA ARG A 189 24.03 3.10 38.80
C ARG A 189 24.35 3.97 40.01
#